data_AF-A0A258IPD8-F1
#
_entry.id   AF-A0A258IPD8-F1
#
_cell.length_a   1.000
_cell.length_b   1.000
_cell.length_c   1.000
_cell.angle_alpha   90.00
_cell.angle_beta   90.00
_cell.angle_gamma   90.00
#
_symmetry.space_group_name_H-M   'P 1'
#
loop_
_entity.id
_entity.type
_entity.pdbx_description
1 polymer ?
#
loop_
_entity_poly.entity_id
_entity_poly.type
_entity_poly.pdbx_seq_one_letter_code
_entity_poly.pdbx_strand_id
1 'polypeptide(L)'
;MNSVMTFEDWDKDAAGRLKVWPLQAFTTAIFDGRAGGLRLEVGVPRAPDQPLPAVQISLDAAQLRALADALLEVANHIENKTRPA
;
A
#
# COMPACT_ATOMS: atom_id res chain seq x y z
N MET A 1 9.29 -4.62 24.37
CA MET A 1 9.08 -3.21 23.99
C MET A 1 8.82 -3.21 22.50
N ASN A 2 7.58 -2.97 22.06
CA ASN A 2 7.29 -2.83 20.64
C ASN A 2 7.58 -1.38 20.26
N SER A 3 8.64 -1.13 19.50
CA SER A 3 8.88 0.19 18.92
C SER A 3 7.79 0.48 17.90
N VAL A 4 7.02 1.54 18.14
CA VAL A 4 6.06 2.08 17.18
C VAL A 4 6.89 2.75 16.07
N MET A 5 6.92 2.17 14.87
CA MET A 5 7.57 2.80 13.72
C MET A 5 6.87 4.12 13.41
N THR A 6 7.63 5.21 13.39
CA THR A 6 7.18 6.55 13.00
C THR A 6 7.47 6.81 11.52
N PHE A 7 6.90 7.88 10.95
CA PHE A 7 7.16 8.29 9.57
C PHE A 7 8.64 8.59 9.27
N GLU A 8 9.40 8.93 10.31
CA GLU A 8 10.83 9.19 10.22
C GLU A 8 11.62 7.89 10.00
N ASP A 9 11.13 6.78 10.55
CA ASP A 9 11.76 5.45 10.47
C ASP A 9 11.52 4.73 9.13
N TRP A 10 10.70 5.30 8.24
CA TRP A 10 10.39 4.71 6.95
C TRP A 10 11.59 4.78 6.00
N ASP A 11 11.75 3.74 5.17
CA ASP A 11 12.80 3.65 4.16
C ASP A 11 12.92 4.92 3.31
N LYS A 12 14.15 5.41 3.18
CA LYS A 12 14.50 6.58 2.37
C LYS A 12 15.31 6.20 1.12
N ASP A 13 15.21 7.00 0.07
CA ASP A 13 16.10 6.92 -1.10
C ASP A 13 17.47 7.52 -0.79
N ALA A 14 18.40 7.46 -1.76
CA ALA A 14 19.75 8.02 -1.60
C ALA A 14 19.79 9.55 -1.37
N ALA A 15 18.68 10.24 -1.62
CA ALA A 15 18.52 11.68 -1.38
C ALA A 15 17.76 11.98 -0.07
N GLY A 16 17.47 10.96 0.77
CA GLY A 16 16.78 11.12 2.05
C GLY A 16 15.27 11.31 1.95
N ARG A 17 14.67 11.18 0.76
CA ARG A 17 13.21 11.25 0.58
C ARG A 17 12.60 9.89 0.84
N LEU A 18 11.31 9.83 1.18
CA LEU A 18 10.63 8.56 1.28
C LEU A 18 10.76 7.73 0.00
N LYS A 19 11.11 6.45 0.17
CA LYS A 19 11.16 5.49 -0.91
C LYS A 19 9.75 4.99 -1.23
N VAL A 20 8.96 5.85 -1.86
CA VAL A 20 7.60 5.57 -2.31
C VAL A 20 7.55 5.48 -3.82
N TRP A 21 6.68 4.59 -4.30
CA TRP A 21 6.40 4.44 -5.72
C TRP A 21 4.90 4.63 -5.95
N PRO A 22 4.49 5.21 -7.09
CA PRO A 22 3.07 5.34 -7.41
C PRO A 22 2.45 3.96 -7.54
N LEU A 23 1.27 3.77 -6.92
CA LEU A 23 0.43 2.59 -7.12
C LEU A 23 -0.15 2.64 -8.54
N GLN A 24 0.06 1.59 -9.33
CA GLN A 24 -0.47 1.48 -10.69
C GLN A 24 -1.75 0.66 -10.73
N ALA A 25 -1.72 -0.50 -10.08
CA ALA A 25 -2.84 -1.43 -10.00
C ALA A 25 -2.76 -2.26 -8.72
N PHE A 26 -3.89 -2.85 -8.34
CA PHE A 26 -3.94 -3.85 -7.29
C PHE A 26 -4.87 -4.99 -7.68
N THR A 27 -4.56 -6.20 -7.21
CA THR A 27 -5.41 -7.38 -7.38
C THR A 27 -5.49 -8.17 -6.09
N THR A 28 -6.62 -8.85 -5.87
CA THR A 28 -6.83 -9.72 -4.71
C THR A 28 -6.99 -11.19 -5.13
N ALA A 29 -6.66 -12.09 -4.20
CA ALA A 29 -6.82 -13.53 -4.36
C ALA A 29 -7.32 -14.16 -3.04
N ILE A 30 -7.85 -15.37 -3.11
CA ILE A 30 -8.16 -16.19 -1.93
C ILE A 30 -7.24 -17.40 -1.96
N PHE A 31 -6.50 -17.62 -0.87
CA PHE A 31 -5.64 -18.77 -0.68
C PHE A 31 -6.30 -19.75 0.29
N ASP A 32 -6.55 -20.97 -0.18
CA ASP A 32 -7.08 -22.11 0.60
C ASP A 32 -8.34 -21.81 1.44
N GLY A 33 -9.12 -20.79 1.05
CA GLY A 33 -10.29 -20.32 1.79
C GLY A 33 -9.98 -19.70 3.17
N ARG A 34 -8.72 -19.45 3.49
CA ARG A 34 -8.27 -19.05 4.85
C ARG A 34 -7.56 -17.70 4.89
N ALA A 35 -6.93 -17.29 3.79
CA ALA A 35 -6.22 -16.01 3.71
C ALA A 35 -6.57 -15.29 2.41
N GLY A 36 -6.58 -13.96 2.46
CA GLY A 36 -6.63 -13.12 1.27
C GLY A 36 -5.22 -12.73 0.84
N GLY A 37 -4.97 -12.81 -0.46
CA GLY A 37 -3.81 -12.19 -1.10
C GLY A 37 -4.15 -10.78 -1.54
N LEU A 38 -3.22 -9.85 -1.33
CA LEU A 38 -3.21 -8.54 -1.97
C LEU A 38 -1.89 -8.37 -2.73
N ARG A 39 -1.99 -8.09 -4.03
CA ARG A 39 -0.85 -7.72 -4.86
C ARG A 39 -0.97 -6.25 -5.23
N LEU A 40 0.08 -5.48 -4.99
CA LEU A 40 0.21 -4.07 -5.31
C LEU A 40 1.30 -3.90 -6.37
N GLU A 41 0.94 -3.43 -7.56
CA GLU A 41 1.89 -3.06 -8.60
C GLU A 41 2.34 -1.62 -8.41
N VAL A 42 3.66 -1.40 -8.35
CA VAL A 42 4.23 -0.10 -8.03
C VAL A 42 5.29 0.33 -9.03
N GLY A 43 5.46 1.65 -9.17
CA GLY A 43 6.50 2.24 -9.99
C GLY A 43 5.97 2.75 -11.32
N VAL A 44 6.88 3.03 -12.26
CA VAL A 44 6.52 3.52 -13.59
C VAL A 44 6.34 2.31 -14.52
N PRO A 45 5.26 2.27 -15.33
CA PRO A 45 5.06 1.23 -16.33
C PRO A 45 6.30 1.06 -17.22
N ARG A 46 6.80 -0.17 -17.33
CA ARG A 46 7.87 -0.51 -18.27
C ARG A 46 7.27 -1.01 -19.59
N ALA A 47 8.11 -1.38 -20.54
CA ALA A 47 7.67 -2.00 -21.80
C ALA A 47 6.64 -3.13 -21.55
N PRO A 48 5.71 -3.39 -22.49
CA PRO A 48 4.53 -4.26 -22.27
C PRO A 48 4.82 -5.67 -21.77
N ASP A 49 6.03 -6.15 -21.97
CA ASP A 49 6.54 -7.48 -21.64
C ASP A 49 7.42 -7.52 -20.37
N GLN A 50 7.67 -6.37 -19.74
CA GLN A 50 8.48 -6.30 -18.54
C GLN A 50 7.63 -6.44 -17.28
N PRO A 51 8.02 -7.33 -16.35
CA PRO A 51 7.31 -7.47 -15.08
C PRO A 51 7.42 -6.16 -14.29
N LEU A 52 6.28 -5.66 -13.81
CA LEU A 52 6.24 -4.54 -12.89
C LEU A 52 6.68 -4.99 -11.49
N PRO A 53 7.47 -4.17 -10.77
CA PRO A 53 7.71 -4.38 -9.36
C PRO A 53 6.38 -4.49 -8.61
N ALA A 54 6.21 -5.57 -7.85
CA ALA A 54 5.00 -5.79 -7.09
C ALA A 54 5.32 -6.29 -5.69
N VAL A 55 4.53 -5.80 -4.73
CA VAL A 55 4.51 -6.32 -3.37
C VAL A 55 3.31 -7.25 -3.27
N GLN A 56 3.53 -8.48 -2.83
CA GLN A 56 2.48 -9.46 -2.56
C GLN A 56 2.46 -9.74 -1.07
N ILE A 57 1.28 -9.61 -0.46
CA ILE A 57 1.06 -9.88 0.97
C ILE A 57 -0.12 -10.82 1.15
N SER A 58 0.00 -11.70 2.14
CA SER A 58 -1.08 -12.56 2.62
C SER A 58 -1.57 -12.01 3.95
N LEU A 59 -2.88 -11.89 4.08
CA LEU A 59 -3.55 -11.29 5.22
C LEU A 59 -4.74 -12.17 5.63
N ASP A 60 -5.00 -12.29 6.92
CA ASP A 60 -6.25 -12.86 7.40
C ASP A 60 -7.43 -11.88 7.23
N ALA A 61 -8.65 -12.36 7.49
CA ALA A 61 -9.86 -11.56 7.34
C ALA A 61 -9.91 -10.31 8.24
N ALA A 62 -9.32 -10.36 9.44
CA ALA A 62 -9.30 -9.23 10.36
C ALA A 62 -8.29 -8.17 9.89
N GLN A 63 -7.12 -8.61 9.43
CA GLN A 63 -6.08 -7.74 8.88
C GLN A 63 -6.55 -7.06 7.59
N LEU A 64 -7.27 -7.75 6.71
CA LEU A 64 -7.85 -7.16 5.50
C LEU A 64 -8.84 -6.03 5.83
N ARG A 65 -9.70 -6.24 6.84
CA ARG A 65 -10.66 -5.21 7.29
C ARG A 65 -9.94 -4.01 7.88
N ALA A 66 -8.98 -4.24 8.78
CA ALA A 66 -8.18 -3.17 9.38
C ALA A 66 -7.41 -2.36 8.32
N LEU A 67 -6.85 -3.02 7.30
CA LEU A 67 -6.19 -2.34 6.19
C LEU A 67 -7.17 -1.47 5.40
N ALA A 68 -8.36 -1.99 5.07
CA ALA A 68 -9.38 -1.23 4.36
C ALA A 68 -9.82 0.02 5.14
N ASP A 69 -10.03 -0.12 6.44
CA ASP A 69 -10.42 1.00 7.32
C ASP A 69 -9.32 2.08 7.37
N ALA A 70 -8.06 1.68 7.50
CA ALA A 70 -6.93 2.62 7.51
C ALA A 70 -6.76 3.36 6.18
N LEU A 71 -6.95 2.67 5.05
CA LEU A 71 -6.92 3.31 3.73
C LEU A 71 -8.08 4.30 3.55
N LEU A 72 -9.27 3.96 4.04
CA LEU A 72 -10.43 4.82 4.00
C LEU A 72 -10.25 6.09 4.86
N GLU A 73 -9.67 5.94 6.06
CA GLU A 73 -9.36 7.07 6.94
C GLU A 73 -8.46 8.10 6.23
N VAL A 74 -7.39 7.63 5.59
CA VAL A 74 -6.45 8.51 4.86
C VAL A 74 -7.11 9.15 3.64
N ALA A 75 -7.91 8.40 2.88
CA ALA A 75 -8.66 8.94 1.73
C ALA A 75 -9.59 10.08 2.16
N ASN A 76 -10.39 9.86 3.21
CA ASN A 76 -11.29 10.87 3.75
C ASN A 76 -10.53 12.13 4.19
N HIS A 77 -9.37 11.98 4.82
CA HIS A 77 -8.55 13.12 5.24
C HIS A 77 -8.04 13.95 4.06
N ILE A 78 -7.62 13.29 2.98
CA ILE A 78 -7.16 13.96 1.75
C ILE A 78 -8.34 14.72 1.12
N GLU A 79 -9.49 14.07 0.95
CA GLU A 79 -10.67 14.69 0.33
C GLU A 79 -11.20 15.88 1.14
N ASN A 80 -11.25 15.77 2.46
CA ASN A 80 -11.73 16.83 3.34
C ASN A 80 -10.81 18.06 3.35
N LYS A 81 -9.49 17.87 3.21
CA LYS A 81 -8.53 18.99 3.08
C LYS A 81 -8.60 19.72 1.74
N THR A 82 -9.14 19.06 0.71
CA THR A 82 -9.14 19.58 -0.66
C THR A 82 -10.45 20.31 -1.00
N ARG A 83 -11.42 20.34 -0.07
CA ARG A 83 -12.67 21.10 -0.23
C ARG A 83 -12.42 22.59 0.11
N PRO A 84 -12.57 23.54 -0.83
CA PRO A 84 -12.56 24.94 -0.50
C PRO A 84 -13.75 25.27 0.41
N ALA A 85 -13.56 26.20 1.35
CA ALA A 85 -14.60 26.69 2.26
C ALA A 85 -15.78 27.30 1.51
#